data_AF-A0A0G1W8T0-F1
#
_entry.id   AF-A0A0G1W8T0-F1
#
_cell.length_a   1.000
_cell.length_b   1.000
_cell.length_c   1.000
_cell.angle_alpha   90.00
_cell.angle_beta   90.00
_cell.angle_gamma   90.00
#
_symmetry.space_group_name_H-M   'P 1'
#
loop_
_entity.id
_entity.type
_entity.pdbx_description
1 polymer ?
#
loop_
_entity_poly.entity_id
_entity_poly.type
_entity_poly.pdbx_seq_one_letter_code
_entity_poly.pdbx_strand_id
1 'polypeptide(L)'
;MQKLTVGVAGMMASGKTTASKFLRTMFPGTDSFRYSDSLRMFYRLLRGLVLTLPIEAGLPSSAHFVGRRHTLLAHTLEQSFGFDLKVFGTNYIAFNQFALWLTEVFVPRHEGHWPEWASTSDLQTLSTALRKFFGEDLLERSVSAHIASSVSKSHIIIIEGIRRLVDIDMFMKDRSIPFFLVYAEADSKVRYARHKFRNEKPGDDLLTYEEFLELGQQEAEQQILLLRSHADLIIDTAHEHKEVVAEQLLAAVHARLSLLT
;
A
#
# COMPACT_ATOMS: atom_id res chain seq x y z
N MET A 1 -8.83 -19.22 -16.68
CA MET A 1 -9.41 -19.54 -15.36
C MET A 1 -9.43 -18.24 -14.56
N GLN A 2 -10.56 -17.89 -13.96
CA GLN A 2 -10.70 -16.66 -13.18
C GLN A 2 -9.87 -16.80 -11.89
N LYS A 3 -9.10 -15.76 -11.53
CA LYS A 3 -8.26 -15.76 -10.33
C LYS A 3 -9.04 -15.17 -9.14
N LEU A 4 -8.79 -15.69 -7.95
CA LEU A 4 -9.32 -15.14 -6.70
C LEU A 4 -8.37 -14.10 -6.12
N THR A 5 -8.85 -12.88 -5.94
CA THR A 5 -8.12 -11.82 -5.26
C THR A 5 -8.34 -11.93 -3.76
N VAL A 6 -7.27 -12.19 -3.01
CA VAL A 6 -7.30 -12.32 -1.55
C VAL A 6 -6.69 -11.07 -0.92
N GLY A 7 -7.53 -10.25 -0.29
CA GLY A 7 -7.07 -9.12 0.50
C GLY A 7 -6.66 -9.57 1.90
N VAL A 8 -5.50 -9.12 2.40
CA VAL A 8 -5.07 -9.40 3.78
C VAL A 8 -4.90 -8.10 4.56
N ALA A 9 -5.78 -7.90 5.55
CA ALA A 9 -5.83 -6.74 6.42
C ALA A 9 -5.64 -7.12 7.90
N GLY A 10 -5.44 -6.11 8.73
CA GLY A 10 -5.27 -6.28 10.18
C GLY A 10 -4.35 -5.22 10.76
N MET A 11 -4.58 -4.87 12.02
CA MET A 11 -3.79 -3.82 12.70
C MET A 11 -2.30 -4.16 12.79
N MET A 12 -1.47 -3.18 13.16
CA MET A 12 -0.05 -3.39 13.43
C MET A 12 0.16 -4.58 14.39
N ALA A 13 1.11 -5.44 14.04
CA ALA A 13 1.47 -6.66 14.77
C ALA A 13 0.34 -7.70 14.96
N SER A 14 -0.75 -7.62 14.19
CA SER A 14 -1.87 -8.59 14.25
C SER A 14 -1.63 -9.91 13.50
N GLY A 15 -0.45 -10.15 12.94
CA GLY A 15 -0.16 -11.39 12.20
C GLY A 15 -0.54 -11.39 10.72
N LYS A 16 -1.09 -10.29 10.16
CA LYS A 16 -1.41 -10.17 8.73
C LYS A 16 -0.28 -10.60 7.78
N THR A 17 0.97 -10.20 8.03
CA THR A 17 2.11 -10.58 7.20
C THR A 17 2.41 -12.08 7.26
N THR A 18 2.11 -12.72 8.39
CA THR A 18 2.23 -14.18 8.55
C THR A 18 1.15 -14.88 7.74
N ALA A 19 -0.10 -14.40 7.78
CA ALA A 19 -1.18 -14.94 6.95
C ALA A 19 -0.85 -14.88 5.45
N SER A 20 -0.35 -13.74 4.95
CA SER A 20 0.09 -13.62 3.56
C SER A 20 1.27 -14.57 3.23
N LYS A 21 2.17 -14.84 4.18
CA LYS A 21 3.23 -15.83 4.00
C LYS A 21 2.66 -17.24 3.87
N PHE A 22 1.71 -17.63 4.72
CA PHE A 22 1.04 -18.92 4.60
C PHE A 22 0.36 -19.07 3.23
N LEU A 23 -0.39 -18.06 2.79
CA LEU A 23 -1.04 -18.10 1.47
C LEU A 23 -0.03 -18.30 0.34
N ARG A 24 1.11 -17.61 0.36
CA ARG A 24 2.17 -17.81 -0.65
C ARG A 24 2.80 -19.20 -0.60
N THR A 25 2.93 -19.79 0.59
CA THR A 25 3.44 -21.17 0.74
C THR A 25 2.43 -22.20 0.24
N MET A 26 1.14 -22.02 0.55
CA MET A 26 0.06 -22.94 0.17
C MET A 26 -0.28 -22.85 -1.32
N PHE A 27 -0.11 -21.68 -1.93
CA PHE A 27 -0.33 -21.44 -3.36
C PHE A 27 0.97 -20.92 -4.02
N PRO A 28 1.91 -21.81 -4.38
CA PRO A 28 3.17 -21.41 -5.00
C PRO A 28 2.97 -20.63 -6.31
N GLY A 29 3.82 -19.64 -6.55
CA GLY A 29 3.74 -18.76 -7.74
C GLY A 29 2.68 -17.67 -7.64
N THR A 30 2.12 -17.44 -6.45
CA THR A 30 1.19 -16.34 -6.17
C THR A 30 1.90 -15.00 -6.18
N ASP A 31 1.41 -14.08 -7.02
CA ASP A 31 1.84 -12.69 -7.00
C ASP A 31 1.19 -11.94 -5.83
N SER A 32 1.91 -10.96 -5.30
CA SER A 32 1.47 -10.14 -4.18
C SER A 32 1.69 -8.67 -4.51
N PHE A 33 0.65 -7.86 -4.34
CA PHE A 33 0.66 -6.43 -4.64
C PHE A 33 0.43 -5.63 -3.36
N ARG A 34 1.25 -4.61 -3.10
CA ARG A 34 1.03 -3.65 -2.00
C ARG A 34 0.68 -2.29 -2.52
N TYR A 35 -0.26 -1.60 -1.88
CA TYR A 35 -0.57 -0.19 -2.17
C TYR A 35 0.66 0.72 -2.08
N SER A 36 1.63 0.37 -1.23
CA SER A 36 2.86 1.16 -1.10
C SER A 36 3.85 0.98 -2.25
N ASP A 37 3.69 -0.03 -3.12
CA ASP A 37 4.69 -0.34 -4.14
C ASP A 37 4.79 0.78 -5.18
N SER A 38 3.65 1.29 -5.65
CA SER A 38 3.60 2.45 -6.55
C SER A 38 4.19 3.72 -5.92
N LEU A 39 3.97 3.94 -4.62
CA LEU A 39 4.55 5.08 -3.90
C LEU A 39 6.07 4.96 -3.79
N ARG A 40 6.58 3.76 -3.49
CA ARG A 40 8.02 3.48 -3.42
C ARG A 40 8.67 3.62 -4.80
N MET A 41 8.00 3.14 -5.84
CA MET A 41 8.43 3.31 -7.23
C MET A 41 8.51 4.79 -7.58
N PHE A 42 7.45 5.56 -7.29
CA PHE A 42 7.40 6.98 -7.54
C PHE A 42 8.51 7.74 -6.83
N TYR A 43 8.72 7.47 -5.52
CA TYR A 43 9.81 8.09 -4.76
C TYR A 43 11.17 7.82 -5.38
N ARG A 44 11.45 6.56 -5.79
CA ARG A 44 12.72 6.17 -6.40
C ARG A 44 12.96 6.86 -7.74
N LEU A 45 11.94 6.87 -8.60
CA LEU A 45 12.02 7.51 -9.92
C LEU A 45 12.12 9.04 -9.79
N LEU A 46 11.36 9.65 -8.87
CA LEU A 46 11.45 11.06 -8.56
C LEU A 46 12.84 11.44 -8.06
N ARG A 47 13.43 10.65 -7.15
CA ARG A 47 14.80 10.84 -6.69
C ARG A 47 15.78 10.82 -7.87
N GLY A 48 15.64 9.85 -8.77
CA GLY A 48 16.44 9.78 -9.99
C GLY A 48 16.29 11.03 -10.87
N LEU A 49 15.05 11.50 -11.05
CA LEU A 49 14.73 12.71 -11.80
C LEU A 49 15.37 13.95 -11.19
N VAL A 50 15.31 14.11 -9.86
CA VAL A 50 15.87 15.28 -9.16
C VAL A 50 17.40 15.26 -9.17
N LEU A 51 18.03 14.09 -8.95
CA LEU A 51 19.50 13.98 -8.84
C LEU A 51 20.24 14.05 -10.19
N THR A 52 19.58 13.72 -11.30
CA THR A 52 20.22 13.67 -12.63
C THR A 52 20.13 14.99 -13.41
N LEU A 53 19.47 16.00 -12.87
CA LEU A 53 19.32 17.31 -13.51
C LEU A 53 20.35 18.30 -12.95
N PRO A 54 21.11 19.04 -13.79
CA PRO A 54 22.26 19.82 -13.35
C PRO A 54 21.91 20.93 -12.35
N ILE A 55 22.82 21.11 -11.39
CA ILE A 55 22.78 22.00 -10.20
C ILE A 55 22.92 23.50 -10.56
N GLU A 56 23.14 23.87 -11.83
CA GLU A 56 23.45 25.26 -12.22
C GLU A 56 22.32 26.28 -11.97
N ALA A 57 21.10 25.81 -11.65
CA ALA A 57 20.11 26.63 -10.97
C ALA A 57 20.00 26.09 -9.55
N GLY A 58 20.20 26.94 -8.54
CA GLY A 58 20.07 26.59 -7.13
C GLY A 58 18.76 25.89 -6.77
N LEU A 59 18.58 25.62 -5.48
CA LEU A 59 17.43 24.92 -4.88
C LEU A 59 16.12 25.03 -5.68
N PRO A 60 15.37 23.92 -5.83
CA PRO A 60 14.29 23.84 -6.79
C PRO A 60 13.18 24.87 -6.49
N SER A 61 13.23 26.01 -7.16
CA SER A 61 12.12 26.95 -7.25
C SER A 61 10.93 26.32 -8.01
N SER A 62 9.72 26.83 -7.78
CA SER A 62 8.49 26.41 -8.47
C SER A 62 8.52 26.52 -10.00
N ALA A 63 9.53 27.17 -10.58
CA ALA A 63 9.73 27.28 -12.03
C ALA A 63 10.25 25.99 -12.70
N HIS A 64 10.53 24.91 -11.96
CA HIS A 64 11.27 23.75 -12.47
C HIS A 64 10.46 22.61 -13.10
N PHE A 65 9.13 22.58 -13.07
CA PHE A 65 8.34 21.57 -13.83
C PHE A 65 7.64 22.17 -15.06
N VAL A 66 8.39 22.89 -15.89
CA VAL A 66 7.92 23.36 -17.20
C VAL A 66 8.64 22.59 -18.32
N GLY A 67 7.98 22.40 -19.47
CA GLY A 67 8.58 21.76 -20.64
C GLY A 67 9.01 20.31 -20.39
N ARG A 68 10.28 19.97 -20.69
CA ARG A 68 10.81 18.59 -20.60
C ARG A 68 10.61 17.94 -19.22
N ARG A 69 10.71 18.71 -18.13
CA ARG A 69 10.58 18.19 -16.76
C ARG A 69 9.14 17.81 -16.43
N HIS A 70 8.15 18.55 -16.95
CA HIS A 70 6.73 18.20 -16.86
C HIS A 70 6.46 16.82 -17.48
N THR A 71 6.98 16.60 -18.69
CA THR A 71 6.88 15.33 -19.40
C THR A 71 7.55 14.19 -18.64
N LEU A 72 8.72 14.41 -18.06
CA LEU A 72 9.43 13.38 -17.28
C LEU A 72 8.69 13.03 -15.97
N LEU A 73 8.09 14.02 -15.29
CA LEU A 73 7.25 13.77 -14.12
C LEU A 73 5.99 12.99 -14.49
N ALA A 74 5.33 13.34 -15.61
CA ALA A 74 4.17 12.61 -16.10
C ALA A 74 4.52 11.14 -16.40
N HIS A 75 5.64 10.91 -17.08
CA HIS A 75 6.12 9.55 -17.34
C HIS A 75 6.48 8.81 -16.05
N THR A 76 7.09 9.50 -15.08
CA THR A 76 7.43 8.93 -13.76
C THR A 76 6.17 8.49 -13.00
N LEU A 77 5.11 9.30 -13.03
CA LEU A 77 3.82 8.97 -12.45
C LEU A 77 3.17 7.78 -13.19
N GLU A 78 3.11 7.82 -14.52
CA GLU A 78 2.55 6.74 -15.34
C GLU A 78 3.26 5.40 -15.07
N GLN A 79 4.59 5.39 -15.06
CA GLN A 79 5.38 4.21 -14.73
C GLN A 79 5.14 3.68 -13.31
N SER A 80 4.81 4.56 -12.37
CA SER A 80 4.60 4.18 -10.97
C SER A 80 3.20 3.66 -10.70
N PHE A 81 2.19 4.23 -11.36
CA PHE A 81 0.77 3.95 -11.10
C PHE A 81 0.13 3.05 -12.17
N GLY A 82 0.81 2.83 -13.30
CA GLY A 82 0.35 1.96 -14.38
C GLY A 82 -0.65 2.59 -15.35
N PHE A 83 -0.90 3.90 -15.23
CA PHE A 83 -1.78 4.65 -16.13
C PHE A 83 -1.44 6.14 -16.13
N ASP A 84 -1.80 6.83 -17.20
CA ASP A 84 -1.56 8.26 -17.34
C ASP A 84 -2.48 9.07 -16.41
N LEU A 85 -1.86 9.80 -15.47
CA LEU A 85 -2.57 10.72 -14.56
C LEU A 85 -2.89 12.08 -15.18
N LYS A 86 -2.47 12.33 -16.43
CA LYS A 86 -2.64 13.60 -17.14
C LYS A 86 -3.84 13.64 -18.09
N VAL A 87 -4.63 12.57 -18.18
CA VAL A 87 -5.73 12.45 -19.17
C VAL A 87 -6.76 13.57 -18.98
N PHE A 88 -6.93 14.41 -20.02
CA PHE A 88 -7.76 15.61 -20.24
C PHE A 88 -8.65 16.17 -19.09
N GLY A 89 -8.74 17.51 -19.00
CA GLY A 89 -9.68 18.20 -18.11
C GLY A 89 -9.12 18.51 -16.71
N THR A 90 -9.89 18.18 -15.66
CA THR A 90 -9.53 18.45 -14.24
C THR A 90 -8.21 17.80 -13.83
N ASN A 91 -7.88 16.64 -14.39
CA ASN A 91 -6.63 15.93 -14.09
C ASN A 91 -5.38 16.71 -14.54
N TYR A 92 -5.47 17.50 -15.61
CA TYR A 92 -4.35 18.36 -16.02
C TYR A 92 -4.09 19.48 -15.00
N ILE A 93 -5.15 20.05 -14.43
CA ILE A 93 -5.06 21.07 -13.36
C ILE A 93 -4.49 20.42 -12.09
N ALA A 94 -5.04 19.27 -11.69
CA ALA A 94 -4.55 18.50 -10.55
C ALA A 94 -3.08 18.12 -10.69
N PHE A 95 -2.65 17.70 -11.89
CA PHE A 95 -1.26 17.41 -12.19
C PHE A 95 -0.37 18.63 -11.94
N ASN A 96 -0.74 19.80 -12.45
CA ASN A 96 0.06 21.01 -12.26
C ASN A 96 0.12 21.44 -10.80
N GLN A 97 -0.99 21.33 -10.06
CA GLN A 97 -1.03 21.61 -8.63
C GLN A 97 -0.19 20.62 -7.81
N PHE A 98 -0.22 19.34 -8.18
CA PHE A 98 0.63 18.33 -7.57
C PHE A 98 2.11 18.58 -7.87
N ALA A 99 2.47 18.93 -9.11
CA ALA A 99 3.84 19.26 -9.49
C ALA A 99 4.37 20.46 -8.68
N LEU A 100 3.54 21.50 -8.50
CA LEU A 100 3.87 22.65 -7.67
C LEU A 100 4.07 22.26 -6.20
N TRP A 101 3.14 21.50 -5.64
CA TRP A 101 3.27 20.98 -4.27
C TRP A 101 4.54 20.14 -4.10
N LEU A 102 4.87 19.31 -5.10
CA LEU A 102 6.06 18.48 -5.07
C LEU A 102 7.32 19.35 -4.99
N THR A 103 7.41 20.43 -5.76
CA THR A 103 8.56 21.35 -5.75
C THR A 103 8.65 22.22 -4.52
N GLU A 104 7.52 22.69 -4.01
CA GLU A 104 7.50 23.68 -2.93
C GLU A 104 7.45 23.02 -1.54
N VAL A 105 7.02 21.76 -1.47
CA VAL A 105 6.76 21.09 -0.18
C VAL A 105 7.53 19.79 -0.05
N PHE A 106 7.44 18.87 -1.00
CA PHE A 106 8.02 17.54 -0.81
C PHE A 106 9.53 17.50 -1.05
N VAL A 107 9.98 18.01 -2.20
CA VAL A 107 11.38 18.05 -2.59
C VAL A 107 12.25 18.83 -1.59
N PRO A 108 11.84 20.02 -1.09
CA PRO A 108 12.65 20.79 -0.14
C PRO A 108 12.95 20.07 1.18
N ARG A 109 12.10 19.10 1.58
CA ARG A 109 12.32 18.28 2.79
C ARG A 109 13.54 17.36 2.70
N HIS A 110 14.07 17.18 1.49
CA HIS A 110 15.22 16.32 1.19
C HIS A 110 16.43 17.14 0.73
N GLU A 111 16.44 18.46 0.94
CA GLU A 111 17.58 19.31 0.63
C GLU A 111 18.83 18.88 1.40
N GLY A 112 19.97 18.87 0.72
CA GLY A 112 21.26 18.43 1.27
C GLY A 112 21.45 16.90 1.32
N HIS A 113 20.39 16.13 1.60
CA HIS A 113 20.44 14.67 1.56
C HIS A 113 19.09 14.05 1.18
N TRP A 114 19.05 13.39 0.01
CA TRP A 114 17.89 12.61 -0.42
C TRP A 114 18.13 11.11 -0.20
N PRO A 115 17.48 10.49 0.82
CA PRO A 115 17.69 9.08 1.16
C PRO A 115 17.38 8.14 -0.01
N GLU A 116 18.13 7.06 -0.14
CA GLU A 116 17.90 6.05 -1.20
C GLU A 116 16.51 5.41 -1.08
N TRP A 117 16.00 5.24 0.15
CA TRP A 117 14.70 4.65 0.44
C TRP A 117 13.79 5.64 1.16
N ALA A 118 12.51 5.64 0.78
CA ALA A 118 11.49 6.46 1.42
C ALA A 118 11.29 6.05 2.89
N SER A 119 11.21 7.03 3.79
CA SER A 119 10.77 6.81 5.16
C SER A 119 9.25 6.53 5.22
N THR A 120 8.75 6.08 6.38
CA THR A 120 7.29 5.95 6.58
C THR A 120 6.59 7.30 6.40
N SER A 121 7.19 8.38 6.89
CA SER A 121 6.66 9.74 6.77
C SER A 121 6.61 10.21 5.31
N ASP A 122 7.62 9.86 4.51
CA ASP A 122 7.65 10.20 3.08
C ASP A 122 6.53 9.50 2.32
N LEU A 123 6.36 8.19 2.55
CA LEU A 123 5.29 7.43 1.91
C LEU A 123 3.91 7.94 2.32
N GLN A 124 3.70 8.28 3.60
CA GLN A 124 2.44 8.88 4.06
C GLN A 124 2.19 10.25 3.41
N THR A 125 3.20 11.13 3.39
CA THR A 125 3.11 12.47 2.80
C THR A 125 2.78 12.41 1.31
N LEU A 126 3.50 11.58 0.56
CA LEU A 126 3.23 11.33 -0.87
C LEU A 126 1.82 10.77 -1.06
N SER A 127 1.44 9.77 -0.27
CA SER A 127 0.14 9.12 -0.37
C SER A 127 -1.02 10.09 -0.16
N THR A 128 -0.93 10.96 0.85
CA THR A 128 -1.94 11.98 1.14
C THR A 128 -2.04 13.01 0.03
N ALA A 129 -0.91 13.52 -0.46
CA ALA A 129 -0.92 14.51 -1.54
C ALA A 129 -1.47 13.92 -2.84
N LEU A 130 -0.99 12.74 -3.24
CA LEU A 130 -1.43 12.07 -4.44
C LEU A 130 -2.94 11.78 -4.43
N ARG A 131 -3.50 11.32 -3.30
CA ARG A 131 -4.96 11.15 -3.16
C ARG A 131 -5.72 12.47 -3.25
N LYS A 132 -5.21 13.51 -2.57
CA LYS A 132 -5.80 14.85 -2.61
C LYS A 132 -5.92 15.38 -4.05
N PHE A 133 -4.92 15.16 -4.89
CA PHE A 133 -4.92 15.69 -6.26
C PHE A 133 -5.57 14.73 -7.28
N PHE A 134 -5.38 13.42 -7.16
CA PHE A 134 -5.78 12.44 -8.19
C PHE A 134 -6.90 11.48 -7.77
N GLY A 135 -7.53 11.72 -6.62
CA GLY A 135 -8.64 10.95 -6.07
C GLY A 135 -8.23 9.96 -4.97
N GLU A 136 -9.11 9.75 -3.99
CA GLU A 136 -8.90 8.84 -2.86
C GLU A 136 -8.66 7.38 -3.29
N ASP A 137 -9.26 7.00 -4.41
CA ASP A 137 -9.18 5.68 -5.07
C ASP A 137 -7.91 5.49 -5.92
N LEU A 138 -7.00 6.49 -5.99
CA LEU A 138 -5.80 6.42 -6.83
C LEU A 138 -4.99 5.13 -6.62
N LEU A 139 -4.73 4.77 -5.36
CA LEU A 139 -3.90 3.60 -5.08
C LEU A 139 -4.66 2.29 -5.36
N GLU A 140 -5.99 2.27 -5.24
CA GLU A 140 -6.82 1.15 -5.66
C GLU A 140 -6.73 0.94 -7.17
N ARG A 141 -6.96 2.00 -7.97
CA ARG A 141 -6.78 1.94 -9.43
C ARG A 141 -5.39 1.45 -9.81
N SER A 142 -4.37 1.91 -9.08
CA SER A 142 -2.98 1.49 -9.30
C SER A 142 -2.78 0.01 -9.06
N VAL A 143 -3.21 -0.51 -7.91
CA VAL A 143 -3.12 -1.95 -7.61
C VAL A 143 -3.87 -2.76 -8.67
N SER A 144 -5.06 -2.32 -9.08
CA SER A 144 -5.85 -2.99 -10.11
C SER A 144 -5.17 -3.02 -11.48
N ALA A 145 -4.53 -1.92 -11.90
CA ALA A 145 -3.77 -1.88 -13.14
C ALA A 145 -2.58 -2.87 -13.09
N HIS A 146 -1.87 -2.93 -11.96
CA HIS A 146 -0.76 -3.87 -11.79
C HIS A 146 -1.23 -5.32 -11.74
N ILE A 147 -2.36 -5.60 -11.09
CA ILE A 147 -3.00 -6.93 -11.09
C ILE A 147 -3.40 -7.34 -12.51
N ALA A 148 -3.99 -6.44 -13.29
CA ALA A 148 -4.37 -6.71 -14.68
C ALA A 148 -3.15 -7.04 -15.58
N SER A 149 -1.98 -6.47 -15.26
CA SER A 149 -0.71 -6.76 -15.95
C SER A 149 0.01 -8.03 -15.45
N SER A 150 -0.50 -8.67 -14.39
CA SER A 150 0.14 -9.84 -13.77
C SER A 150 0.04 -11.10 -14.64
N VAL A 151 1.20 -11.74 -14.84
CA VAL A 151 1.31 -13.07 -15.47
C VAL A 151 1.30 -14.22 -14.45
N SER A 152 0.83 -13.98 -13.21
CA SER A 152 0.85 -14.99 -12.13
C SER A 152 0.29 -16.33 -12.60
N LYS A 153 0.99 -17.42 -12.26
CA LYS A 153 0.59 -18.80 -12.58
C LYS A 153 -0.32 -19.41 -11.50
N SER A 154 -0.53 -18.71 -10.39
CA SER A 154 -1.41 -19.14 -9.30
C SER A 154 -2.88 -18.85 -9.60
N HIS A 155 -3.75 -19.61 -8.95
CA HIS A 155 -5.20 -19.39 -8.94
C HIS A 155 -5.62 -18.23 -8.04
N ILE A 156 -4.71 -17.73 -7.19
CA ILE A 156 -4.94 -16.58 -6.32
C ILE A 156 -3.97 -15.44 -6.62
N ILE A 157 -4.38 -14.23 -6.26
CA ILE A 157 -3.55 -13.02 -6.19
C ILE A 157 -3.71 -12.45 -4.78
N ILE A 158 -2.62 -11.98 -4.16
CA ILE A 158 -2.70 -11.39 -2.82
C ILE A 158 -2.59 -9.87 -2.91
N ILE A 159 -3.47 -9.17 -2.20
CA ILE A 159 -3.36 -7.73 -1.94
C ILE A 159 -2.95 -7.53 -0.48
N GLU A 160 -1.82 -6.86 -0.28
CA GLU A 160 -1.24 -6.57 1.03
C GLU A 160 -1.28 -5.06 1.33
N GLY A 161 -1.31 -4.71 2.62
CA GLY A 161 -1.22 -3.32 3.04
C GLY A 161 -2.49 -2.51 2.78
N ILE A 162 -3.65 -3.17 2.73
CA ILE A 162 -4.97 -2.54 2.73
C ILE A 162 -5.13 -1.78 4.05
N ARG A 163 -5.50 -0.49 3.98
CA ARG A 163 -5.68 0.35 5.17
C ARG A 163 -7.04 1.00 5.26
N ARG A 164 -7.74 1.17 4.15
CA ARG A 164 -8.97 1.96 4.06
C ARG A 164 -10.06 1.20 3.32
N LEU A 165 -11.32 1.51 3.60
CA LEU A 165 -12.45 0.94 2.85
C LEU A 165 -12.38 1.29 1.37
N VAL A 166 -11.94 2.51 1.04
CA VAL A 166 -11.72 2.92 -0.36
C VAL A 166 -10.67 2.08 -1.07
N ASP A 167 -9.73 1.45 -0.35
CA ASP A 167 -8.72 0.61 -0.98
C ASP A 167 -9.35 -0.68 -1.55
N ILE A 168 -10.50 -1.13 -1.04
CA ILE A 168 -11.18 -2.38 -1.44
C ILE A 168 -12.54 -2.16 -2.10
N ASP A 169 -12.94 -0.91 -2.32
CA ASP A 169 -14.30 -0.55 -2.73
C ASP A 169 -14.67 -1.13 -4.10
N MET A 170 -13.79 -0.97 -5.09
CA MET A 170 -13.94 -1.56 -6.42
C MET A 170 -13.97 -3.09 -6.34
N PHE A 171 -13.09 -3.69 -5.53
CA PHE A 171 -13.04 -5.16 -5.35
C PHE A 171 -14.31 -5.72 -4.70
N MET A 172 -14.98 -4.96 -3.83
CA MET A 172 -16.25 -5.35 -3.22
C MET A 172 -17.45 -5.11 -4.13
N LYS A 173 -17.45 -4.03 -4.93
CA LYS A 173 -18.59 -3.61 -5.75
C LYS A 173 -18.64 -4.29 -7.11
N ASP A 174 -17.49 -4.55 -7.73
CA ASP A 174 -17.43 -5.21 -9.02
C ASP A 174 -17.55 -6.73 -8.87
N ARG A 175 -18.75 -7.23 -9.14
CA ARG A 175 -19.06 -8.67 -9.06
C ARG A 175 -18.29 -9.53 -10.06
N SER A 176 -17.65 -8.93 -11.07
CA SER A 176 -16.78 -9.66 -12.00
C SER A 176 -15.40 -9.98 -11.39
N ILE A 177 -15.05 -9.36 -10.27
CA ILE A 177 -13.81 -9.59 -9.54
C ILE A 177 -14.09 -10.51 -8.36
N PRO A 178 -13.61 -11.77 -8.36
CA PRO A 178 -13.71 -12.61 -7.17
C PRO A 178 -12.78 -12.04 -6.11
N PHE A 179 -13.38 -11.49 -5.06
CA PHE A 179 -12.67 -10.95 -3.92
C PHE A 179 -12.99 -11.72 -2.64
N PHE A 180 -11.98 -11.84 -1.78
CA PHE A 180 -12.08 -12.46 -0.46
C PHE A 180 -11.17 -11.71 0.52
N LEU A 181 -11.75 -11.07 1.53
CA LEU A 181 -11.03 -10.29 2.53
C LEU A 181 -10.77 -11.11 3.79
N VAL A 182 -9.50 -11.32 4.10
CA VAL A 182 -9.03 -11.91 5.35
C VAL A 182 -8.59 -10.80 6.30
N TYR A 183 -9.12 -10.81 7.53
CA TYR A 183 -8.71 -9.91 8.59
C TYR A 183 -8.00 -10.67 9.71
N ALA A 184 -6.73 -10.34 9.94
CA ALA A 184 -5.95 -10.91 11.03
C ALA A 184 -6.20 -10.13 12.33
N GLU A 185 -6.78 -10.81 13.31
CA GLU A 185 -7.13 -10.27 14.63
C GLU A 185 -6.11 -10.73 15.69
N ALA A 186 -5.80 -9.83 16.62
CA ALA A 186 -5.04 -10.13 17.81
C ALA A 186 -5.30 -9.07 18.88
N ASP A 187 -5.37 -9.49 20.14
CA ASP A 187 -5.48 -8.56 21.26
C ASP A 187 -4.29 -7.58 21.31
N SER A 188 -4.58 -6.36 21.76
CA SER A 188 -3.63 -5.27 21.97
C SER A 188 -2.37 -5.66 22.74
N LYS A 189 -2.45 -6.46 23.81
CA LYS A 189 -1.28 -6.90 24.59
C LYS A 189 -0.41 -7.87 23.80
N VAL A 190 -1.03 -8.78 23.06
CA VAL A 190 -0.31 -9.71 22.16
C VAL A 190 0.38 -8.96 21.04
N ARG A 191 -0.29 -7.97 20.44
CA ARG A 191 0.30 -7.11 19.40
C ARG A 191 1.47 -6.29 19.94
N TYR A 192 1.35 -5.74 21.14
CA TYR A 192 2.43 -5.01 21.81
C TYR A 192 3.66 -5.89 22.05
N ALA A 193 3.47 -7.09 22.64
CA ALA A 193 4.56 -8.04 22.86
C ALA A 193 5.28 -8.41 21.54
N ARG A 194 4.50 -8.64 20.46
CA ARG A 194 5.05 -8.89 19.13
C ARG A 194 5.79 -7.70 18.54
N HIS A 195 5.27 -6.49 18.74
CA HIS A 195 5.89 -5.27 18.25
C HIS A 195 7.27 -5.05 18.88
N LYS A 196 7.34 -5.13 20.22
CA LYS A 196 8.62 -5.07 20.95
C LYS A 196 9.60 -6.16 20.54
N PHE A 197 9.12 -7.39 20.46
CA PHE A 197 9.98 -8.53 20.09
C PHE A 197 10.56 -8.38 18.68
N ARG A 198 9.77 -7.87 17.72
CA ARG A 198 10.21 -7.71 16.34
C ARG A 198 11.21 -6.57 16.16
N ASN A 199 11.11 -5.53 16.98
CA ASN A 199 11.94 -4.32 16.95
C ASN A 199 12.18 -3.82 15.51
N GLU A 200 11.11 -3.58 14.74
CA GLU A 200 11.20 -3.31 13.29
C GLU A 200 11.91 -1.99 13.00
N LYS A 201 11.70 -0.99 13.85
CA LYS A 201 12.44 0.26 13.87
C LYS A 201 13.28 0.31 15.15
N PRO A 202 14.54 0.76 15.09
CA PRO A 202 15.34 0.94 16.29
C PRO A 202 14.60 1.75 17.36
N GLY A 203 14.42 1.16 18.54
CA GLY A 203 13.70 1.76 19.66
C GLY A 203 12.26 1.28 19.84
N ASP A 204 11.70 0.47 18.93
CA ASP A 204 10.36 -0.14 19.11
C ASP A 204 10.32 -1.04 20.36
N ASP A 205 11.44 -1.65 20.75
CA ASP A 205 11.59 -2.44 21.98
C ASP A 205 11.59 -1.59 23.27
N LEU A 206 11.77 -0.28 23.15
CA LEU A 206 11.77 0.65 24.28
C LEU A 206 10.40 1.30 24.52
N LEU A 207 9.47 1.20 23.56
CA LEU A 207 8.12 1.74 23.71
C LEU A 207 7.39 1.13 24.91
N THR A 208 6.64 1.99 25.61
CA THR A 208 5.66 1.64 26.63
C THR A 208 4.37 1.11 25.99
N TYR A 209 3.49 0.52 26.81
CA TYR A 209 2.22 0.01 26.31
C TYR A 209 1.28 1.16 25.90
N GLU A 210 1.29 2.24 26.66
CA GLU A 210 0.53 3.46 26.40
C GLU A 210 0.94 4.10 25.06
N GLU A 211 2.25 4.28 24.82
CA GLU A 211 2.77 4.79 23.55
C GLU A 211 2.41 3.86 22.38
N PHE A 212 2.43 2.54 22.59
CA PHE A 212 1.98 1.57 21.59
C PHE A 212 0.48 1.72 21.27
N LEU A 213 -0.37 1.97 22.28
CA LEU A 213 -1.79 2.22 22.05
C LEU A 213 -2.01 3.52 21.27
N GLU A 214 -1.21 4.56 21.51
CA GLU A 214 -1.24 5.82 20.73
C GLU A 214 -0.88 5.59 19.25
N LEU A 215 0.08 4.72 18.94
CA LEU A 215 0.35 4.31 17.55
C LEU A 215 -0.90 3.69 16.89
N GLY A 216 -1.70 2.95 17.67
CA GLY A 216 -2.98 2.40 17.22
C GLY A 216 -4.08 3.44 17.00
N GLN A 217 -3.92 4.66 17.52
CA GLN A 217 -4.87 5.77 17.30
C GLN A 217 -4.55 6.58 16.04
N GLN A 218 -3.43 6.31 15.37
CA GLN A 218 -3.14 6.96 14.08
C GLN A 218 -4.24 6.63 13.07
N GLU A 219 -4.58 7.60 12.23
CA GLU A 219 -5.65 7.52 11.23
C GLU A 219 -5.59 6.20 10.42
N ALA A 220 -4.39 5.79 10.00
CA ALA A 220 -4.20 4.56 9.25
C ALA A 220 -4.63 3.29 10.00
N GLU A 221 -4.35 3.18 11.31
CA GLU A 221 -4.75 2.04 12.13
C GLU A 221 -6.24 2.07 12.45
N GLN A 222 -6.80 3.27 12.68
CA GLN A 222 -8.24 3.45 12.86
C GLN A 222 -9.03 3.03 11.61
N GLN A 223 -8.55 3.40 10.41
CA GLN A 223 -9.19 2.97 9.17
C GLN A 223 -9.04 1.46 8.92
N ILE A 224 -7.90 0.86 9.29
CA ILE A 224 -7.73 -0.61 9.21
C ILE A 224 -8.79 -1.32 10.03
N LEU A 225 -9.09 -0.83 11.24
CA LEU A 225 -10.06 -1.46 12.14
C LEU A 225 -11.46 -1.55 11.50
N LEU A 226 -11.86 -0.57 10.69
CA LEU A 226 -13.15 -0.55 10.00
C LEU A 226 -13.30 -1.72 9.00
N LEU A 227 -12.18 -2.18 8.42
CA LEU A 227 -12.16 -3.30 7.47
C LEU A 227 -12.63 -4.62 8.08
N ARG A 228 -12.52 -4.77 9.41
CA ARG A 228 -12.93 -5.99 10.11
C ARG A 228 -14.38 -6.38 9.82
N SER A 229 -15.27 -5.39 9.76
CA SER A 229 -16.71 -5.62 9.52
C SER A 229 -17.04 -6.07 8.09
N HIS A 230 -16.08 -5.93 7.17
CA HIS A 230 -16.19 -6.34 5.77
C HIS A 230 -15.42 -7.62 5.46
N ALA A 231 -14.79 -8.24 6.46
CA ALA A 231 -13.98 -9.42 6.26
C ALA A 231 -14.85 -10.66 6.02
N ASP A 232 -14.51 -11.42 4.98
CA ASP A 232 -15.12 -12.73 4.73
C ASP A 232 -14.59 -13.80 5.69
N LEU A 233 -13.36 -13.62 6.18
CA LEU A 233 -12.74 -14.45 7.21
C LEU A 233 -11.99 -13.58 8.22
N ILE A 234 -12.28 -13.80 9.51
CA ILE A 234 -11.50 -13.26 10.61
C ILE A 234 -10.69 -14.41 11.21
N ILE A 235 -9.36 -14.27 11.23
CA ILE A 235 -8.47 -15.25 11.85
C ILE A 235 -7.97 -14.71 13.20
N ASP A 236 -8.14 -15.49 14.27
CA ASP A 236 -7.60 -15.15 15.58
C ASP A 236 -6.13 -15.61 15.67
N THR A 237 -5.23 -14.66 15.47
CA THR A 237 -3.80 -14.97 15.56
C THR A 237 -3.27 -14.89 16.99
N ALA A 238 -4.05 -14.42 17.96
CA ALA A 238 -3.60 -14.25 19.34
C ALA A 238 -3.67 -15.56 20.13
N HIS A 239 -4.75 -16.32 19.98
CA HIS A 239 -5.01 -17.50 20.78
C HIS A 239 -4.81 -18.81 20.02
N GLU A 240 -4.91 -18.80 18.70
CA GLU A 240 -4.75 -20.01 17.90
C GLU A 240 -3.29 -20.31 17.57
N HIS A 241 -2.99 -21.60 17.49
CA HIS A 241 -1.72 -22.08 16.98
C HIS A 241 -1.59 -21.75 15.49
N LYS A 242 -0.34 -21.55 15.02
CA LYS A 242 -0.04 -21.17 13.64
C LYS A 242 -0.59 -22.17 12.62
N GLU A 243 -0.57 -23.45 12.99
CA GLU A 243 -1.07 -24.56 12.19
C GLU A 243 -2.59 -24.45 11.99
N VAL A 244 -3.34 -24.13 13.05
CA VAL A 244 -4.79 -23.90 12.99
C VAL A 244 -5.13 -22.71 12.09
N VAL A 245 -4.41 -21.60 12.26
CA VAL A 245 -4.58 -20.41 11.40
C VAL A 245 -4.30 -20.76 9.93
N ALA A 246 -3.27 -21.55 9.64
CA ALA A 246 -2.95 -21.98 8.29
C ALA A 246 -4.03 -22.90 7.71
N GLU A 247 -4.56 -23.85 8.49
CA GLU A 247 -5.65 -24.74 8.09
C GLU A 247 -6.94 -23.96 7.78
N GLN A 248 -7.32 -23.01 8.63
CA GLN A 248 -8.48 -22.13 8.40
C GLN A 248 -8.34 -21.33 7.10
N LEU A 249 -7.16 -20.72 6.88
CA LEU A 249 -6.87 -19.98 5.65
C LEU A 249 -6.98 -20.89 4.42
N LEU A 250 -6.38 -22.08 4.47
CA LEU A 250 -6.41 -23.03 3.36
C LEU A 250 -7.85 -23.45 3.03
N ALA A 251 -8.61 -23.85 4.04
CA ALA A 251 -9.98 -24.32 3.89
C ALA A 251 -10.88 -23.23 3.29
N ALA A 252 -10.79 -22.00 3.82
CA ALA A 252 -11.62 -20.89 3.35
C ALA A 252 -11.28 -20.47 1.91
N VAL A 253 -9.99 -20.39 1.57
CA VAL A 253 -9.57 -20.03 0.21
C VAL A 253 -9.93 -21.12 -0.80
N HIS A 254 -9.76 -22.40 -0.45
CA HIS A 254 -10.22 -23.51 -1.29
C HIS A 254 -11.73 -23.48 -1.50
N ALA A 255 -12.52 -23.31 -0.44
CA ALA A 255 -13.97 -23.21 -0.54
C ALA A 255 -14.38 -22.07 -1.49
N ARG A 256 -13.69 -20.93 -1.44
CA ARG A 256 -13.95 -19.80 -2.34
C ARG A 256 -13.55 -20.09 -3.78
N LEU A 257 -12.38 -20.71 -4.01
CA LEU A 257 -11.93 -21.11 -5.34
C LEU A 257 -12.88 -22.12 -6.01
N SER A 258 -13.43 -23.07 -5.25
CA SER A 258 -14.40 -24.06 -5.75
C SER A 258 -15.71 -23.43 -6.24
N LEU A 259 -16.02 -22.18 -5.87
CA LEU A 259 -17.17 -21.44 -6.38
C LEU A 259 -16.88 -20.70 -7.70
N LEU A 260 -15.61 -20.66 -8.14
CA LEU A 260 -15.17 -19.99 -9.37
C LEU A 260 -14.91 -20.96 -10.53
N THR A 261 -14.92 -22.26 -10.25
CA THR A 261 -14.82 -23.37 -11.20
C THR A 261 -16.20 -23.82 -11.65
#